data_AF-A0A0D5ZZZ2-F1
#
_entry.id   AF-A0A0D5ZZZ2-F1
#
_cell.length_a   1.000
_cell.length_b   1.000
_cell.length_c   1.000
_cell.angle_alpha   90.00
_cell.angle_beta   90.00
_cell.angle_gamma   90.00
#
_symmetry.space_group_name_H-M   'P 1'
#
loop_
_entity.id
_entity.type
_entity.pdbx_description
1 polymer ?
#
loop_
_entity_poly.entity_id
_entity_poly.type
_entity_poly.pdbx_seq_one_letter_code
_entity_poly.pdbx_strand_id
1 'polypeptide(L)'
;MKLLTGLVFCSLVLSVSSRSFFSFLGEAFDGARDMWRAYSDMREANYIGSDKYFHARGNYDAAKRGPGGAWAAEVISRMKLSTGIIFCSLVLGVSSQGWLTFLKAAGQGTKDMWKAYSDMKEANYKKFRQILPCLGEL
;
A
#
# COMPACT_ATOMS: atom_id res chain seq x y z
N MET A 1 15.50 30.02 44.95
CA MET A 1 14.07 29.64 44.76
C MET A 1 13.64 29.68 43.29
N LYS A 2 13.75 30.81 42.58
CA LYS A 2 13.22 30.97 41.20
C LYS A 2 13.81 30.02 40.14
N LEU A 3 15.12 29.72 40.18
CA LEU A 3 15.79 28.81 39.24
C LEU A 3 15.42 27.33 39.44
N LEU A 4 15.18 26.94 40.70
CA LEU A 4 14.79 25.56 41.04
C LEU A 4 13.37 25.27 40.56
N THR A 5 12.45 26.23 40.72
CA THR A 5 11.07 26.11 40.23
C THR A 5 11.03 25.96 38.69
N GLY A 6 11.83 26.75 37.97
CA GLY A 6 11.94 26.63 36.50
C GLY A 6 12.57 25.30 36.05
N LEU A 7 13.61 24.83 36.73
CA LEU A 7 14.27 23.54 36.43
C LEU A 7 13.32 22.36 36.65
N VAL A 8 12.57 22.35 37.76
CA VAL A 8 11.57 21.32 38.07
C VAL A 8 10.44 21.33 37.04
N PHE A 9 9.95 22.51 36.65
CA PHE A 9 8.90 22.61 35.62
C PHE A 9 9.39 22.14 34.24
N CYS A 10 10.62 22.52 33.86
CA CYS A 10 11.24 22.12 32.60
C CYS A 10 11.47 20.60 32.52
N SER A 11 11.94 19.99 33.62
CA SER A 11 12.13 18.53 33.70
C SER A 11 10.81 17.75 33.76
N LEU A 12 9.74 18.33 34.32
CA LEU A 12 8.38 17.75 34.28
C LEU A 12 7.79 17.78 32.87
N VAL A 13 7.92 18.91 32.16
CA VAL A 13 7.46 19.06 30.78
C VAL A 13 8.21 18.09 29.86
N LEU A 14 9.54 17.98 30.01
CA LEU A 14 10.35 17.02 29.24
C LEU A 14 10.05 15.56 29.62
N SER A 15 9.74 15.25 30.89
CA SER A 15 9.34 13.90 31.32
C SER A 15 7.94 13.50 30.83
N VAL A 16 6.99 14.43 30.79
CA VAL A 16 5.65 14.18 30.23
C VAL A 16 5.74 13.97 28.72
N SER A 17 6.61 14.74 28.05
CA SER A 17 6.87 14.62 26.62
C SER A 17 7.56 13.30 26.27
N SER A 18 8.52 12.85 27.08
CA SER A 18 9.21 11.58 26.86
C SER A 18 8.27 10.39 27.06
N ARG A 19 7.43 10.39 28.10
CA ARG A 19 6.47 9.30 28.36
C ARG A 19 5.43 9.16 27.24
N SER A 20 4.90 10.27 26.75
CA SER A 20 3.98 10.29 25.60
C SER A 20 4.66 9.87 24.29
N PHE A 21 5.94 10.17 24.13
CA PHE A 21 6.72 9.77 22.96
C PHE A 21 7.04 8.27 22.99
N PHE A 22 7.44 7.73 24.15
CA PHE A 22 7.69 6.30 24.31
C PHE A 22 6.41 5.47 24.16
N SER A 23 5.25 5.95 24.63
CA SER A 23 3.97 5.28 24.38
C SER A 23 3.63 5.27 22.89
N PHE A 24 3.76 6.40 22.21
CA PHE A 24 3.55 6.49 20.76
C PHE A 24 4.46 5.53 19.97
N LEU A 25 5.75 5.45 20.32
CA LEU A 25 6.69 4.52 19.70
C LEU A 25 6.32 3.05 19.96
N GLY A 26 5.89 2.73 21.19
CA GLY A 26 5.42 1.39 21.53
C GLY A 26 4.18 0.99 20.71
N GLU A 27 3.20 1.88 20.62
CA GLU A 27 2.00 1.68 19.80
C GLU A 27 2.33 1.51 18.32
N ALA A 28 3.27 2.30 17.80
CA ALA A 28 3.73 2.19 16.41
C ALA A 28 4.46 0.88 16.13
N PHE A 29 5.28 0.41 17.06
CA PHE A 29 5.96 -0.87 16.94
C PHE A 29 4.98 -2.05 16.96
N ASP A 30 4.03 -2.05 17.90
CA ASP A 30 2.99 -3.07 17.97
C ASP A 30 2.09 -3.04 16.72
N GLY A 31 1.73 -1.85 16.24
CA GLY A 31 0.98 -1.69 14.99
C GLY A 31 1.73 -2.22 13.78
N ALA A 32 3.04 -1.98 13.68
CA ALA A 32 3.87 -2.56 12.62
C ALA A 32 3.92 -4.10 12.69
N ARG A 33 3.98 -4.66 13.90
CA ARG A 33 3.95 -6.12 14.10
C ARG A 33 2.61 -6.73 13.70
N ASP A 34 1.50 -6.04 13.95
CA ASP A 34 0.17 -6.49 13.56
C ASP A 34 -0.02 -6.43 12.03
N MET A 35 0.52 -5.40 11.37
CA MET A 35 0.60 -5.35 9.90
C MET A 35 1.43 -6.49 9.31
N TRP A 36 2.55 -6.86 9.94
CA TRP A 36 3.37 -7.99 9.52
C TRP A 36 2.66 -9.33 9.68
N ARG A 37 1.96 -9.52 10.80
CA ARG A 37 1.13 -10.73 11.03
C ARG A 37 0.06 -10.87 9.98
N ALA A 38 -0.68 -9.81 9.67
CA ALA A 38 -1.71 -9.86 8.63
C ALA A 38 -1.14 -10.24 7.26
N TYR A 39 0.07 -9.76 6.92
CA TYR A 39 0.77 -10.18 5.71
C TYR A 39 1.22 -11.65 5.74
N SER A 40 1.71 -12.14 6.88
CA SER A 40 2.07 -13.55 7.06
C SER A 40 0.85 -14.47 6.93
N ASP A 41 -0.24 -14.16 7.63
CA ASP A 41 -1.49 -14.92 7.57
C ASP A 41 -2.04 -14.96 6.13
N MET A 42 -1.93 -13.84 5.38
CA MET A 42 -2.32 -13.78 3.98
C MET A 42 -1.51 -14.73 3.10
N ARG A 43 -0.18 -14.77 3.30
CA ARG A 43 0.72 -15.67 2.56
C ARG A 43 0.49 -17.13 2.90
N GLU A 44 0.20 -17.41 4.16
CA GLU A 44 -0.07 -18.77 4.64
C GLU A 44 -1.44 -19.27 4.17
N ALA A 45 -2.48 -18.43 4.22
CA ALA A 45 -3.82 -18.79 3.77
C ALA A 45 -3.91 -19.01 2.26
N ASN A 46 -3.07 -18.33 1.47
CA ASN A 46 -2.96 -18.46 0.00
C ASN A 46 -4.33 -18.53 -0.73
N TYR A 47 -5.28 -17.70 -0.30
CA TYR A 47 -6.65 -17.73 -0.78
C TYR A 47 -6.89 -16.67 -1.86
N ILE A 48 -7.54 -17.05 -2.96
CA ILE A 48 -7.78 -16.14 -4.09
C ILE A 48 -8.75 -15.04 -3.65
N GLY A 49 -8.32 -13.78 -3.77
CA GLY A 49 -9.14 -12.61 -3.46
C GLY A 49 -9.19 -12.20 -1.98
N SER A 50 -8.42 -12.83 -1.08
CA SER A 50 -8.41 -12.48 0.35
C SER A 50 -7.54 -11.26 0.70
N ASP A 51 -6.82 -10.69 -0.26
CA ASP A 51 -5.90 -9.56 -0.06
C ASP A 51 -6.56 -8.37 0.67
N LYS A 52 -7.77 -7.99 0.24
CA LYS A 52 -8.55 -6.90 0.85
C LYS A 52 -8.90 -7.17 2.30
N TYR A 53 -9.21 -8.41 2.65
CA TYR A 53 -9.54 -8.80 4.02
C TYR A 53 -8.31 -8.65 4.93
N PHE A 54 -7.16 -9.17 4.51
CA PHE A 54 -5.94 -9.09 5.32
C PHE A 54 -5.40 -7.66 5.45
N HIS A 55 -5.55 -6.82 4.42
CA HIS A 55 -5.24 -5.38 4.54
C HIS A 55 -6.16 -4.66 5.54
N ALA A 56 -7.48 -4.91 5.46
CA ALA A 56 -8.42 -4.31 6.40
C ALA A 56 -8.17 -4.78 7.85
N ARG A 57 -7.92 -6.09 8.03
CA ARG A 57 -7.61 -6.69 9.34
C ARG A 57 -6.31 -6.12 9.93
N GLY A 58 -5.23 -6.08 9.15
CA GLY A 58 -3.96 -5.51 9.59
C GLY A 58 -4.08 -4.04 10.00
N ASN A 59 -4.77 -3.22 9.19
CA ASN A 59 -5.00 -1.81 9.50
C ASN A 59 -5.86 -1.63 10.75
N TYR A 60 -6.88 -2.46 10.93
CA TYR A 60 -7.76 -2.43 12.09
C TYR A 60 -7.04 -2.83 13.39
N ASP A 61 -6.27 -3.91 13.36
CA ASP A 61 -5.52 -4.41 14.52
C ASP A 61 -4.42 -3.42 14.92
N ALA A 62 -3.74 -2.80 13.95
CA ALA A 62 -2.75 -1.76 14.20
C ALA A 62 -3.38 -0.45 14.72
N ALA A 63 -4.50 0.02 14.15
CA ALA A 63 -5.18 1.23 14.62
C ALA A 63 -5.74 1.08 16.05
N LYS A 64 -6.13 -0.13 16.46
CA LYS A 64 -6.55 -0.43 17.84
C LYS A 64 -5.46 -0.19 18.89
N ARG A 65 -4.18 -0.19 18.50
CA ARG A 65 -3.07 0.06 19.44
C ARG A 65 -3.03 1.50 19.94
N GLY A 66 -3.57 2.44 19.16
CA GLY A 66 -3.57 3.86 19.48
C GLY A 66 -3.04 4.71 18.33
N PRO A 67 -2.83 6.02 18.55
CA PRO A 67 -2.33 6.95 17.53
C PRO A 67 -1.04 6.48 16.85
N GLY A 68 -0.10 5.86 17.59
CA GLY A 68 1.14 5.34 17.01
C GLY A 68 0.91 4.16 16.07
N GLY A 69 0.00 3.25 16.44
CA GLY A 69 -0.33 2.09 15.62
C GLY A 69 -1.12 2.45 14.35
N ALA A 70 -2.03 3.43 14.45
CA ALA A 70 -2.72 3.98 13.29
C ALA A 70 -1.75 4.63 12.30
N TRP A 71 -0.79 5.42 12.82
CA TRP A 71 0.29 5.99 12.01
C TRP A 71 1.15 4.91 11.36
N ALA A 72 1.53 3.85 12.09
CA ALA A 72 2.29 2.74 11.54
C ALA A 72 1.54 2.01 10.42
N ALA A 73 0.24 1.78 10.57
CA ALA A 73 -0.61 1.19 9.54
C ALA A 73 -0.64 2.04 8.26
N GLU A 74 -0.77 3.37 8.41
CA GLU A 74 -0.76 4.32 7.31
C GLU A 74 0.57 4.32 6.56
N VAL A 75 1.69 4.39 7.29
CA VAL A 75 3.04 4.38 6.70
C VAL A 75 3.31 3.06 5.99
N ILE A 76 3.04 1.91 6.62
CA ILE A 76 3.33 0.58 6.05
C ILE A 76 2.43 0.30 4.84
N SER A 77 1.18 0.75 4.87
CA SER A 77 0.27 0.67 3.72
C SER A 77 0.80 1.48 2.53
N ARG A 78 1.41 2.65 2.77
CA ARG A 78 2.06 3.47 1.72
C ARG A 78 3.41 2.89 1.28
N MET A 79 4.14 2.25 2.19
CA MET A 79 5.48 1.70 1.94
C MET A 79 5.48 0.59 0.89
N LYS A 80 4.43 -0.23 0.78
CA LYS A 80 4.36 -1.26 -0.27
C LYS A 80 4.53 -0.68 -1.69
N LEU A 81 4.08 0.55 -1.92
CA LEU A 81 4.28 1.25 -3.19
C LEU A 81 5.61 2.01 -3.22
N SER A 82 5.96 2.72 -2.15
CA SER A 82 7.15 3.58 -2.13
C SER A 82 8.47 2.81 -2.02
N THR A 83 8.54 1.70 -1.29
CA THR A 83 9.73 0.84 -1.23
C THR A 83 10.03 0.20 -2.58
N GLY A 84 9.01 -0.21 -3.34
CA GLY A 84 9.19 -0.69 -4.71
C GLY A 84 9.78 0.39 -5.63
N ILE A 85 9.28 1.62 -5.53
CA ILE A 85 9.76 2.76 -6.32
C ILE A 85 11.19 3.15 -5.91
N ILE A 86 11.48 3.24 -4.61
CA ILE A 86 12.79 3.60 -4.07
C ILE A 86 13.84 2.52 -4.37
N PHE A 87 13.49 1.25 -4.22
CA PHE A 87 14.38 0.13 -4.58
C PHE A 87 14.64 0.08 -6.08
N CYS A 88 13.62 0.27 -6.92
CA CYS A 88 13.79 0.34 -8.38
C CYS A 88 14.68 1.53 -8.78
N SER A 89 14.55 2.67 -8.07
CA SER A 89 15.37 3.87 -8.28
C SER A 89 16.83 3.69 -7.84
N LEU A 90 17.06 3.00 -6.72
CA LEU A 90 18.39 2.71 -6.16
C LEU A 90 19.13 1.62 -6.93
N VAL A 91 18.43 0.55 -7.33
CA VAL A 91 19.01 -0.60 -8.04
C VAL A 91 19.30 -0.27 -9.51
N LEU A 92 18.41 0.48 -10.18
CA LEU A 92 18.62 0.81 -11.59
C LEU A 92 19.54 2.02 -11.80
N GLY A 93 19.95 2.74 -10.75
CA GLY A 93 20.90 3.85 -10.85
C GLY A 93 20.55 4.84 -11.98
N VAL A 94 19.35 5.41 -11.97
CA VAL A 94 18.80 6.05 -13.19
C VAL A 94 18.81 7.57 -13.11
N SER A 95 19.53 8.18 -14.05
CA SER A 95 19.39 9.58 -14.42
C SER A 95 17.94 9.89 -14.79
N SER A 96 17.45 11.09 -14.47
CA SER A 96 16.06 11.55 -14.71
C SER A 96 15.49 11.23 -16.11
N GLN A 97 16.35 11.13 -17.13
CA GLN A 97 15.97 10.77 -18.51
C GLN A 97 15.49 9.32 -18.68
N GLY A 98 16.05 8.34 -17.95
CA GLY A 98 15.67 6.93 -18.07
C GLY A 98 14.28 6.62 -17.47
N TRP A 99 13.87 7.38 -16.46
CA TRP A 99 12.53 7.28 -15.88
C TRP A 99 11.44 7.79 -16.85
N LEU A 100 11.71 8.89 -17.55
CA LEU A 100 10.79 9.42 -18.55
C LEU A 100 10.58 8.48 -19.74
N THR A 101 11.63 7.81 -20.21
CA THR A 101 11.53 6.84 -21.30
C THR A 101 10.81 5.57 -20.85
N PHE A 102 11.06 5.09 -19.63
CA PHE A 102 10.34 3.96 -19.05
C PHE A 102 8.84 4.24 -18.89
N LEU A 103 8.48 5.40 -18.30
CA LEU A 103 7.07 5.78 -18.13
C LEU A 103 6.35 5.96 -19.47
N LYS A 104 7.01 6.53 -20.48
CA LYS A 104 6.47 6.61 -21.84
C LYS A 104 6.26 5.21 -22.43
N ALA A 105 7.25 4.33 -22.34
CA ALA A 105 7.16 2.96 -22.85
C ALA A 105 6.05 2.16 -22.15
N ALA A 106 5.93 2.27 -20.83
CA ALA A 106 4.87 1.62 -20.06
C ALA A 106 3.47 2.18 -20.41
N GLY A 107 3.36 3.49 -20.62
CA GLY A 107 2.14 4.14 -21.07
C GLY A 107 1.74 3.70 -22.49
N GLN A 108 2.70 3.56 -23.40
CA GLN A 108 2.47 3.01 -24.74
C GLN A 108 2.01 1.54 -24.65
N GLY A 109 2.71 0.69 -23.91
CA GLY A 109 2.35 -0.71 -23.75
C GLY A 109 0.95 -0.92 -23.18
N THR A 110 0.54 -0.09 -22.22
CA THR A 110 -0.82 -0.13 -21.67
C THR A 110 -1.88 0.22 -22.73
N LYS A 111 -1.60 1.22 -23.58
CA LYS A 111 -2.50 1.59 -24.70
C LYS A 111 -2.58 0.50 -25.75
N ASP A 112 -1.47 -0.13 -26.08
CA ASP A 112 -1.40 -1.21 -27.06
C ASP A 112 -2.16 -2.45 -26.57
N MET A 113 -2.01 -2.80 -25.29
CA MET A 113 -2.79 -3.87 -24.66
C MET A 113 -4.29 -3.55 -24.63
N TRP A 114 -4.66 -2.32 -24.27
CA TRP A 114 -6.05 -1.88 -24.28
C TRP A 114 -6.69 -2.02 -25.66
N LYS A 115 -5.94 -1.61 -26.70
CA LYS A 115 -6.37 -1.73 -28.10
C LYS A 115 -6.51 -3.19 -28.53
N ALA A 116 -5.56 -4.05 -28.20
CA ALA A 116 -5.65 -5.48 -28.48
C ALA A 116 -6.87 -6.13 -27.78
N TYR A 117 -7.14 -5.72 -26.53
CA TYR A 117 -8.30 -6.20 -25.79
C TYR A 117 -9.62 -5.73 -26.41
N SER A 118 -9.72 -4.46 -26.83
CA SER A 118 -10.92 -3.95 -27.52
C SER A 118 -11.17 -4.66 -28.84
N ASP A 119 -10.11 -4.89 -29.62
CA ASP A 119 -10.20 -5.55 -30.93
C ASP A 119 -10.67 -7.01 -30.79
N MET A 120 -10.16 -7.74 -29.79
CA MET A 120 -10.67 -9.08 -29.47
C MET A 120 -12.15 -9.08 -29.09
N LYS A 121 -12.58 -8.11 -28.27
CA LYS A 121 -13.98 -8.01 -27.83
C LYS A 121 -14.92 -7.73 -29.01
N GLU A 122 -14.52 -6.85 -29.92
CA GLU A 122 -15.29 -6.53 -31.12
C GLU A 122 -15.36 -7.72 -32.09
N ALA A 123 -14.25 -8.44 -32.26
CA ALA A 123 -14.21 -9.66 -33.07
C ALA A 123 -15.16 -10.74 -32.53
N ASN A 124 -15.22 -10.91 -31.21
CA ASN A 124 -16.13 -11.88 -30.59
C ASN A 124 -17.61 -11.48 -30.77
N TYR A 125 -17.92 -10.18 -30.70
CA TYR A 125 -19.27 -9.67 -30.98
C TYR A 125 -19.67 -9.85 -32.46
N LYS A 126 -18.75 -9.63 -33.39
CA LYS A 126 -18.97 -9.89 -34.83
C LYS A 126 -19.20 -11.38 -35.10
N LYS A 127 -18.41 -12.25 -34.48
CA LYS A 127 -18.57 -13.70 -34.58
C LYS A 127 -19.94 -14.15 -34.06
N PHE A 128 -20.37 -13.63 -32.90
CA PHE A 128 -21.69 -13.93 -32.35
C PHE A 128 -22.83 -13.47 -33.26
N ARG A 129 -22.71 -12.26 -33.84
CA ARG A 129 -23.68 -11.72 -34.81
C ARG A 129 -23.79 -12.56 -36.09
N GLN A 130 -22.70 -13.15 -36.57
CA GLN A 130 -22.71 -14.05 -37.73
C GLN A 130 -23.38 -15.40 -37.44
N ILE A 131 -23.28 -15.91 -36.22
CA ILE A 131 -23.84 -17.20 -35.81
C ILE A 131 -25.32 -17.06 -35.39
N LEU A 132 -25.73 -15.86 -34.94
CA LEU A 132 -27.11 -15.55 -34.52
C LEU A 132 -28.21 -15.96 -35.53
N PRO A 133 -28.10 -15.69 -36.84
CA PRO A 133 -29.09 -16.17 -37.81
C PRO A 133 -29.09 -17.70 -38.00
N CYS A 134 -27.98 -18.39 -37.75
CA CYS A 134 -27.90 -19.86 -37.85
C CYS A 134 -28.51 -20.58 -36.63
N LEU A 135 -28.71 -19.86 -35.52
CA LEU A 135 -29.28 -20.38 -34.27
C LEU A 135 -30.81 -20.21 -34.18
N GLY A 136 -31.40 -19.40 -35.07
CA GLY A 136 -32.86 -19.21 -35.17
C GLY A 136 -33.55 -20.17 -36.15
N GLU A 137 -32.80 -21.03 -36.82
CA GLU A 137 -33.27 -22.04 -37.79
C GLU A 137 -33.23 -23.48 -37.20
N LEU A 138 -33.11 -23.61 -35.86
CA LEU A 138 -33.07 -24.86 -35.09
C LEU A 138 -34.28 -24.91 -34.15
#